data_AF-C5KNK2-F1
#
_entry.id   AF-C5KNK2-F1
#
_cell.length_a   1.000
_cell.length_b   1.000
_cell.length_c   1.000
_cell.angle_alpha   90.00
_cell.angle_beta   90.00
_cell.angle_gamma   90.00
#
_symmetry.space_group_name_H-M   'P 1'
#
loop_
_entity.id
_entity.type
_entity.pdbx_description
1 polymer ?
#
loop_
_entity_poly.entity_id
_entity_poly.type
_entity_poly.pdbx_seq_one_letter_code
_entity_poly.pdbx_strand_id
1 'polypeptide(L)'
;MPNREEPVKREGYTYRQTKDEVEIDIPLASGVSKGDIKVTMKPKFISVHINNMPVAIEGPLWGHVDTDGSGWMIDEGILTITMEKEKVNQWWEDLVDTNNDTE
;
A
#
# COMPACT_ATOMS: atom_id res chain seq x y z
N MET A 1 -5.08 8.73 24.02
CA MET A 1 -4.22 8.92 22.83
C MET A 1 -4.96 8.23 21.70
N PRO A 2 -5.36 8.93 20.63
CA PRO A 2 -6.27 8.35 19.65
C PRO A 2 -5.59 7.13 19.01
N ASN A 3 -6.36 6.06 18.88
CA ASN A 3 -5.89 4.76 18.44
C ASN A 3 -5.20 4.91 17.08
N ARG A 4 -3.92 4.58 17.02
CA ARG A 4 -3.05 4.80 15.86
C ARG A 4 -3.37 3.87 14.67
N GLU A 5 -4.42 3.05 14.81
CA GLU A 5 -4.94 2.07 13.83
C GLU A 5 -5.98 2.68 12.87
N GLU A 6 -6.19 4.00 12.91
CA GLU A 6 -7.12 4.66 11.99
C GLU A 6 -6.60 4.61 10.55
N PRO A 7 -7.46 4.28 9.56
CA PRO A 7 -7.08 4.30 8.16
C PRO A 7 -6.75 5.72 7.71
N VAL A 8 -5.56 5.90 7.15
CA VAL A 8 -5.07 7.15 6.59
C VAL A 8 -5.55 7.25 5.15
N LYS A 9 -6.45 8.20 4.91
CA LYS A 9 -6.93 8.50 3.56
C LYS A 9 -5.95 9.42 2.83
N ARG A 10 -5.45 8.98 1.68
CA ARG A 10 -4.62 9.75 0.75
C ARG A 10 -5.41 10.03 -0.54
N GLU A 11 -4.85 10.83 -1.44
CA GLU A 11 -5.46 11.07 -2.75
C GLU A 11 -5.36 9.81 -3.61
N GLY A 12 -6.49 9.12 -3.79
CA GLY A 12 -6.60 7.93 -4.64
C GLY A 12 -6.49 6.58 -3.93
N TYR A 13 -6.13 6.54 -2.64
CA TYR A 13 -6.09 5.30 -1.86
C TYR A 13 -6.21 5.57 -0.36
N THR A 14 -6.54 4.53 0.39
CA THR A 14 -6.55 4.54 1.86
C THR A 14 -5.59 3.47 2.33
N TYR A 15 -4.77 3.75 3.33
CA TYR A 15 -3.92 2.72 3.92
C TYR A 15 -4.07 2.70 5.43
N ARG A 16 -3.94 1.52 6.01
CA ARG A 16 -3.97 1.27 7.45
C ARG A 16 -2.76 0.42 7.80
N GLN A 17 -2.24 0.58 9.00
CA GLN A 17 -1.13 -0.24 9.47
C GLN A 17 -1.34 -0.61 10.92
N THR A 18 -0.84 -1.77 11.28
CA THR A 18 -0.73 -2.23 12.65
C THR A 18 0.76 -2.30 13.02
N LYS A 19 1.09 -2.94 14.15
CA LYS A 19 2.47 -3.16 14.56
C LYS A 19 3.21 -4.20 13.71
N ASP A 20 2.46 -5.00 12.96
CA ASP A 20 2.93 -6.22 12.31
C ASP A 20 2.60 -6.24 10.81
N GLU A 21 1.58 -5.51 10.36
CA GLU A 21 1.12 -5.52 8.97
C GLU A 21 0.68 -4.13 8.49
N VAL A 22 0.57 -3.99 7.18
CA VAL A 22 0.09 -2.81 6.47
C VAL A 22 -0.91 -3.25 5.43
N GLU A 23 -2.06 -2.59 5.38
CA GLU A 23 -3.11 -2.84 4.41
C GLU A 23 -3.42 -1.57 3.62
N ILE A 24 -3.58 -1.67 2.31
CA ILE A 24 -3.85 -0.54 1.41
C ILE A 24 -5.08 -0.86 0.59
N ASP A 25 -6.12 -0.04 0.72
CA ASP A 25 -7.36 -0.11 -0.04
C ASP A 25 -7.39 0.96 -1.13
N ILE A 26 -7.44 0.52 -2.38
CA ILE A 26 -7.52 1.39 -3.55
C ILE A 26 -8.88 1.18 -4.23
N PRO A 27 -9.79 2.17 -4.20
CA PRO A 27 -11.05 2.09 -4.93
C PRO A 27 -10.77 2.11 -6.43
N LEU A 28 -11.22 1.08 -7.15
CA LEU A 28 -11.05 0.94 -8.58
C LEU A 28 -12.28 1.50 -9.32
N ALA A 29 -12.04 2.04 -10.51
CA ALA A 29 -13.12 2.44 -11.41
C ALA A 29 -13.87 1.21 -11.96
N SER A 30 -15.14 1.39 -12.31
CA SER A 30 -15.95 0.34 -12.92
C SER A 30 -15.30 -0.20 -14.19
N GLY A 31 -15.04 -1.51 -14.22
CA GLY A 31 -14.44 -2.19 -15.37
C GLY A 31 -12.94 -2.47 -15.27
N VAL A 32 -12.25 -1.99 -14.22
CA VAL A 32 -10.87 -2.41 -13.94
C VAL A 32 -10.86 -3.87 -13.52
N SER A 33 -10.12 -4.71 -14.26
CA SER A 33 -9.95 -6.12 -13.93
C SER A 33 -8.55 -6.38 -13.37
N LYS A 34 -8.32 -7.56 -12.77
CA LYS A 34 -6.98 -7.96 -12.30
C LYS A 34 -5.88 -7.80 -13.36
N GLY A 35 -6.20 -7.97 -14.65
CA GLY A 35 -5.23 -7.84 -15.73
C GLY A 35 -4.75 -6.40 -15.98
N ASP A 36 -5.54 -5.42 -15.56
CA ASP A 36 -5.21 -3.99 -15.69
C ASP A 36 -4.32 -3.51 -14.55
N ILE A 37 -4.23 -4.27 -13.47
CA ILE A 37 -3.52 -3.92 -12.25
C ILE A 37 -2.14 -4.58 -12.24
N LYS A 38 -1.13 -3.77 -12.01
CA LYS A 38 0.25 -4.20 -11.83
C LYS A 38 0.74 -3.76 -10.46
N VAL A 39 0.72 -4.70 -9.51
CA VAL A 39 1.27 -4.51 -8.18
C VAL A 39 2.67 -5.13 -8.13
N THR A 40 3.66 -4.30 -7.83
CA THR A 40 5.05 -4.69 -7.59
C THR A 40 5.37 -4.40 -6.14
N MET A 41 5.54 -5.46 -5.34
CA MET A 41 5.94 -5.37 -3.95
C MET A 41 7.38 -5.84 -3.82
N LYS A 42 8.17 -5.10 -3.05
CA LYS A 42 9.57 -5.40 -2.72
C LYS A 42 9.76 -5.12 -1.23
N PRO A 43 10.82 -5.66 -0.62
CA PRO A 43 11.02 -5.54 0.83
C PRO A 43 11.02 -4.09 1.32
N LYS A 44 11.47 -3.14 0.51
CA LYS A 44 11.49 -1.72 0.87
C LYS A 44 10.90 -0.83 -0.22
N PHE A 45 10.02 -1.35 -1.06
CA PHE A 45 9.48 -0.58 -2.18
C PHE A 45 8.14 -1.13 -2.65
N ILE A 46 7.21 -0.24 -2.96
CA ILE A 46 5.91 -0.58 -3.53
C ILE A 46 5.68 0.24 -4.80
N SER A 47 5.13 -0.43 -5.81
CA SER A 47 4.67 0.21 -7.03
C SER A 47 3.36 -0.43 -7.48
N VAL A 48 2.28 0.33 -7.42
CA VAL A 48 0.94 -0.05 -7.84
C VAL A 48 0.59 0.81 -9.04
N HIS A 49 0.39 0.16 -10.17
CA HIS A 49 -0.02 0.81 -11.42
C HIS A 49 -1.34 0.21 -11.86
N ILE A 50 -2.34 1.05 -12.13
CA ILE A 50 -3.65 0.61 -12.58
C ILE A 50 -3.92 1.22 -13.95
N ASN A 51 -4.09 0.37 -14.97
CA ASN A 51 -4.45 0.86 -16.30
C ASN A 51 -5.78 1.58 -16.25
N ASN A 52 -5.87 2.68 -17.02
CA ASN A 52 -7.07 3.49 -17.11
C ASN A 52 -7.47 4.23 -15.82
N MET A 53 -6.56 4.33 -14.84
CA MET A 53 -6.71 5.17 -13.65
C MET A 53 -5.48 6.04 -13.41
N PRO A 54 -5.65 7.26 -12.85
CA PRO A 54 -4.54 8.12 -12.46
C PRO A 54 -3.87 7.65 -11.16
N VAL A 55 -4.36 6.58 -10.53
CA VAL A 55 -3.83 6.09 -9.26
C VAL A 55 -2.58 5.25 -9.52
N ALA A 56 -1.43 5.87 -9.28
CA ALA A 56 -0.14 5.20 -9.21
C ALA A 56 0.45 5.44 -7.81
N ILE A 57 0.59 4.38 -7.02
CA ILE A 57 1.37 4.42 -5.78
C ILE A 57 2.76 3.97 -6.16
N GLU A 58 3.77 4.81 -6.07
CA GLU A 58 5.14 4.39 -6.36
C GLU A 58 6.10 5.04 -5.38
N GLY A 59 6.86 4.23 -4.65
CA GLY A 59 7.84 4.75 -3.74
C GLY A 59 8.51 3.70 -2.86
N PRO A 60 9.65 4.06 -2.25
CA PRO A 60 10.26 3.26 -1.20
C PRO A 60 9.33 3.20 0.00
N LEU A 61 9.15 2.01 0.58
CA LEU A 61 8.43 1.84 1.83
C LEU A 61 9.27 2.40 2.98
N TRP A 62 8.60 2.89 4.03
CA TRP A 62 9.29 3.42 5.22
C TRP A 62 10.11 2.34 5.93
N GLY A 63 9.60 1.10 5.96
CA GLY A 63 10.25 -0.05 6.58
C GLY A 63 10.46 -1.23 5.64
N HIS A 64 11.02 -2.31 6.19
CA HIS A 64 11.12 -3.58 5.49
C HIS A 64 9.85 -4.41 5.68
N VAL A 65 9.33 -4.96 4.58
CA VAL A 65 8.19 -5.88 4.54
C VAL A 65 8.63 -7.23 4.01
N ASP A 66 8.01 -8.28 4.52
CA ASP A 66 8.18 -9.62 4.01
C ASP A 66 7.32 -9.79 2.75
N THR A 67 7.98 -9.93 1.60
CA THR A 67 7.28 -10.09 0.31
C THR A 67 6.67 -11.46 0.11
N ASP A 68 7.06 -12.47 0.90
CA ASP A 68 6.53 -13.83 0.82
C ASP A 68 5.15 -13.91 1.49
N GLY A 69 4.98 -13.20 2.61
CA GLY A 69 3.71 -12.98 3.32
C GLY A 69 2.88 -11.82 2.77
N SER A 70 3.43 -10.98 1.89
CA SER A 70 2.70 -9.89 1.24
C SER A 70 1.89 -10.37 0.04
N GLY A 71 0.67 -9.86 -0.11
CA GLY A 71 -0.23 -10.21 -1.19
C GLY A 71 -1.19 -9.08 -1.54
N TRP A 72 -1.96 -9.27 -2.60
CA TRP A 72 -3.02 -8.33 -2.96
C TRP A 72 -4.22 -9.08 -3.53
N MET A 73 -5.40 -8.52 -3.29
CA MET A 73 -6.67 -9.05 -3.76
C MET A 73 -7.56 -7.92 -4.25
N ILE A 74 -8.53 -8.27 -5.08
CA ILE A 74 -9.57 -7.34 -5.50
C ILE A 74 -10.89 -7.89 -5.00
N ASP A 75 -11.64 -7.05 -4.29
CA ASP A 75 -12.96 -7.37 -3.77
C ASP A 75 -13.93 -6.25 -4.13
N GLU A 76 -15.05 -6.57 -4.80
CA GLU A 76 -16.09 -5.62 -5.21
C GLU A 76 -15.61 -4.31 -5.89
N GLY A 77 -14.47 -4.36 -6.59
CA GLY A 77 -13.88 -3.16 -7.22
C GLY A 77 -12.99 -2.34 -6.29
N ILE A 78 -12.50 -2.93 -5.20
CA ILE A 78 -11.51 -2.36 -4.30
C ILE A 78 -10.29 -3.28 -4.31
N LEU A 79 -9.12 -2.71 -4.63
CA LEU A 79 -7.85 -3.42 -4.55
C LEU A 79 -7.31 -3.28 -3.13
N THR A 80 -7.28 -4.39 -2.40
CA THR A 80 -6.70 -4.47 -1.06
C THR A 80 -5.33 -5.14 -1.14
N ILE A 81 -4.29 -4.43 -0.73
CA ILE A 81 -2.90 -4.90 -0.70
C ILE A 81 -2.51 -5.07 0.75
N THR A 82 -2.12 -6.28 1.13
CA THR A 82 -1.68 -6.61 2.49
C THR A 82 -0.20 -6.91 2.47
N MET A 83 0.57 -6.23 3.31
CA MET A 83 2.00 -6.41 3.45
C MET A 83 2.36 -6.73 4.90
N GLU A 84 3.14 -7.78 5.11
CA GLU A 84 3.63 -8.14 6.43
C GLU A 84 4.94 -7.40 6.72
N LYS A 85 5.09 -6.80 7.90
CA LYS A 85 6.33 -6.11 8.28
C LYS A 85 7.36 -7.15 8.71
N GLU A 86 8.52 -7.15 8.06
CA GLU A 86 9.64 -8.01 8.46
C GLU A 86 10.09 -7.68 9.90
N LYS A 87 9.94 -6.41 10.30
CA LYS A 87 10.25 -5.95 11.65
C LYS A 87 8.99 -5.65 12.44
N VAL A 88 8.61 -6.62 13.26
CA VAL A 88 7.56 -6.51 14.29
C VAL A 88 7.86 -5.34 15.23
N ASN A 89 6.81 -4.62 15.66
CA ASN A 89 6.88 -3.44 16.54
C ASN A 89 7.47 -2.16 15.90
N GLN A 90 7.59 -2.11 14.56
CA GLN A 90 8.02 -0.90 13.87
C GLN A 90 6.80 -0.08 13.44
N TRP A 91 6.64 1.09 14.08
CA TRP A 91 5.62 2.05 13.69
C TRP A 91 6.13 2.92 12.54
N TRP A 92 5.46 2.90 11.38
CA TRP A 92 5.84 3.75 10.26
C TRP A 92 5.13 5.09 10.41
N GLU A 93 5.85 6.19 10.19
CA GLU A 93 5.21 7.51 10.21
C GLU A 93 4.33 7.71 8.98
N ASP A 94 4.73 7.11 7.86
CA ASP A 94 4.00 7.11 6.60
C ASP A 94 4.18 5.79 5.83
N LEU A 95 3.33 5.55 4.82
CA LEU A 95 3.41 4.34 3.98
C LEU A 95 4.68 4.33 3.13
N VAL A 96 4.90 5.43 2.41
CA VAL A 96 6.05 5.65 1.54
C VAL A 96 6.98 6.68 2.15
N ASP A 97 8.28 6.45 2.06
CA ASP A 97 9.29 7.41 2.47
C ASP A 97 9.36 8.53 1.43
N THR A 98 8.60 9.60 1.67
CA THR A 98 8.61 10.81 0.83
C THR A 98 9.88 11.65 0.99
N ASN A 99 10.79 11.28 1.91
CA ASN A 99 12.07 11.98 2.12
C ASN A 99 13.09 11.78 0.99
N ASN A 100 12.76 11.01 -0.07
CA ASN A 100 13.61 10.85 -1.24
C ASN A 100 13.13 11.62 -2.48
N ASP A 101 12.05 12.41 -2.38
CA ASP A 101 11.75 13.45 -3.37
C ASP A 101 12.39 14.76 -2.89
N THR A 102 13.71 14.87 -3.05
CA THR A 102 14.42 16.14 -2.85
C THR A 102 15.41 16.31 -4.00
N GLU A 103 14.93 17.04 -5.00
CA GLU A 103 15.61 18.01 -5.88
C GLU A 103 17.02 17.69 -6.44
#